data_AF-A0AAX0J0S5-F1
#
_entry.id   AF-A0AAX0J0S5-F1
#
_cell.length_a   1.000
_cell.length_b   1.000
_cell.length_c   1.000
_cell.angle_alpha   90.00
_cell.angle_beta   90.00
_cell.angle_gamma   90.00
#
_symmetry.space_group_name_H-M   'P 1'
#
loop_
_entity.id
_entity.type
_entity.pdbx_description
1 polymer ?
#
loop_
_entity_poly.entity_id
_entity_poly.type
_entity_poly.pdbx_seq_one_letter_code
_entity_poly.pdbx_strand_id
1 'polypeptide(L)'
;MIASLPFHPLIVHLAVVAVPVAVLLSLALSIHPTLYPKIGKLTVGVVTVASAAIVLAKVTGESLMAPLGLSEAQPGPVSTHTELADASVIACGILFLTAVGSLRFANTLTLRIIMAGHEGAALVWQRPTPLG
;
A
#
# COMPACT_ATOMS: atom_id res chain seq x y z
N MET A 1 20.74 18.86 18.78
CA MET A 1 19.41 19.19 18.24
C MET A 1 19.45 19.59 16.74
N ILE A 2 20.34 19.01 15.91
CA ILE A 2 20.54 19.44 14.50
C ILE A 2 20.12 18.34 13.50
N ALA A 3 19.82 17.13 13.96
CA ALA A 3 19.51 15.99 13.09
C ALA A 3 18.05 15.94 12.58
N SER A 4 17.09 16.57 13.27
CA SER A 4 15.66 16.53 12.89
C SER A 4 15.30 17.49 11.75
N LEU A 5 15.96 18.65 11.65
CA LEU A 5 15.70 19.64 10.60
C LEU A 5 16.00 19.16 9.16
N PRO A 6 17.14 18.51 8.86
CA PRO A 6 17.41 18.04 7.50
C PRO A 6 16.67 16.75 7.15
N PHE A 7 16.23 15.97 8.14
CA PHE A 7 15.60 14.67 7.91
C PHE A 7 14.13 14.80 7.51
N HIS A 8 13.41 15.77 8.10
CA HIS A 8 12.00 15.99 7.81
C HIS A 8 11.74 16.31 6.32
N PRO A 9 12.46 17.25 5.65
CA PRO A 9 12.30 17.49 4.23
C PRO A 9 12.54 16.25 3.36
N LEU A 10 13.53 15.41 3.70
CA LEU A 10 13.81 14.19 2.94
C LEU A 10 12.65 13.19 3.02
N ILE A 11 12.08 13.00 4.21
CA ILE A 11 10.91 12.14 4.41
C ILE A 11 9.69 12.69 3.66
N VAL A 12 9.48 14.00 3.70
CA VAL A 12 8.39 14.66 2.97
C VAL A 12 8.55 14.48 1.46
N HIS A 13 9.76 14.67 0.91
CA HIS A 13 10.01 14.44 -0.52
C HIS A 13 9.80 12.97 -0.91
N LEU A 14 10.24 12.03 -0.06
CA LEU A 14 9.95 10.62 -0.27
C LEU A 14 8.44 10.37 -0.33
N ALA A 15 7.67 10.91 0.61
CA ALA A 15 6.21 10.76 0.65
C ALA A 15 5.54 11.37 -0.60
N VAL A 16 5.91 12.61 -0.96
CA VAL A 16 5.35 13.35 -2.11
C VAL A 16 5.65 12.66 -3.44
N VAL A 17 6.72 11.88 -3.55
CA VAL A 17 7.02 11.10 -4.77
C VAL A 17 6.44 9.68 -4.70
N ALA A 18 6.60 8.98 -3.58
CA ALA A 18 6.19 7.59 -3.44
C ALA A 18 4.67 7.42 -3.49
N VAL A 19 3.89 8.34 -2.90
CA VAL A 19 2.43 8.25 -2.90
C VAL A 19 1.83 8.36 -4.31
N PRO A 20 2.17 9.36 -5.14
CA PRO A 20 1.70 9.40 -6.52
C PRO A 20 2.10 8.16 -7.34
N VAL A 21 3.34 7.68 -7.18
CA VAL A 21 3.78 6.46 -7.87
C VAL A 21 2.97 5.24 -7.41
N ALA A 22 2.71 5.11 -6.11
CA ALA A 22 1.85 4.06 -5.54
C ALA A 22 0.42 4.12 -6.11
N VAL A 23 -0.16 5.32 -6.20
CA VAL A 23 -1.49 5.54 -6.77
C VAL A 23 -1.52 5.13 -8.24
N LEU A 24 -0.55 5.56 -9.06
CA LEU A 24 -0.49 5.22 -10.48
C LEU A 24 -0.32 3.71 -10.70
N LEU A 25 0.52 3.05 -9.93
CA LEU A 25 0.70 1.59 -10.00
C LEU A 25 -0.58 0.84 -9.60
N SER A 26 -1.25 1.28 -8.53
CA SER A 26 -2.52 0.71 -8.10
C SER A 26 -3.64 0.92 -9.13
N LEU A 27 -3.70 2.11 -9.74
CA LEU A 27 -4.64 2.40 -10.83
C LEU A 27 -4.36 1.52 -12.05
N ALA A 28 -3.09 1.35 -12.44
CA ALA A 28 -2.72 0.47 -13.54
C ALA A 28 -3.16 -0.98 -13.30
N LEU A 29 -3.03 -1.50 -12.08
CA LEU A 29 -3.51 -2.83 -11.70
C LEU A 29 -5.04 -2.93 -11.62
N SER A 30 -5.71 -1.84 -11.24
CA SER A 30 -7.17 -1.75 -11.19
C SER A 30 -7.78 -1.78 -12.60
N ILE A 31 -7.19 -1.05 -13.55
CA ILE A 31 -7.64 -0.99 -14.95
C ILE A 31 -7.23 -2.25 -15.72
N HIS A 32 -6.00 -2.74 -15.51
CA HIS A 32 -5.44 -3.89 -16.20
C HIS A 32 -5.04 -5.00 -15.20
N PRO A 33 -5.99 -5.81 -14.73
CA PRO A 33 -5.70 -6.88 -13.77
C PRO A 33 -4.77 -7.97 -14.34
N THR A 34 -4.60 -8.04 -15.67
CA THR A 34 -3.61 -8.93 -16.30
C THR A 34 -2.16 -8.59 -15.91
N LEU A 35 -1.92 -7.41 -15.33
CA LEU A 35 -0.61 -6.98 -14.85
C LEU A 35 -0.26 -7.49 -13.43
N TYR A 36 -1.23 -8.03 -12.67
CA TYR A 36 -0.99 -8.53 -11.30
C TYR A 36 0.19 -9.52 -11.18
N PRO A 37 0.34 -10.51 -12.07
CA PRO A 37 1.46 -11.45 -12.01
C PRO A 37 2.83 -10.79 -12.22
N LYS A 38 2.89 -9.65 -12.95
CA LYS A 38 4.15 -8.98 -13.32
C LYS A 38 4.59 -7.96 -12.27
N ILE A 39 3.67 -7.07 -11.86
CA ILE A 39 4.01 -5.92 -11.01
C ILE A 39 3.26 -5.91 -9.68
N GLY A 40 2.35 -6.84 -9.41
CA GLY A 40 1.50 -6.82 -8.22
C GLY A 40 2.28 -6.74 -6.89
N LYS A 41 3.33 -7.54 -6.75
CA LYS A 41 4.21 -7.51 -5.56
C LYS A 41 4.99 -6.19 -5.45
N LEU A 42 5.48 -5.68 -6.58
CA LEU A 42 6.18 -4.39 -6.63
C LEU A 42 5.24 -3.26 -6.21
N THR A 43 4.02 -3.22 -6.74
CA THR A 43 3.01 -2.22 -6.36
C THR A 43 2.73 -2.25 -4.87
N VAL A 44 2.52 -3.42 -4.27
CA VAL A 44 2.34 -3.52 -2.80
C VAL A 44 3.58 -3.03 -2.05
N GLY A 45 4.79 -3.35 -2.52
CA GLY A 45 6.03 -2.83 -1.93
C GLY A 45 6.10 -1.30 -1.97
N VAL A 46 5.80 -0.69 -3.12
CA VAL A 46 5.79 0.77 -3.28
C VAL A 46 4.72 1.42 -2.41
N VAL A 47 3.50 0.86 -2.37
CA VAL A 47 2.42 1.35 -1.50
C VAL A 47 2.82 1.25 -0.03
N THR A 48 3.50 0.17 0.38
CA THR A 48 4.03 0.02 1.75
C THR A 48 5.01 1.15 2.09
N VAL A 49 5.97 1.43 1.20
CA VAL A 49 6.95 2.51 1.39
C VAL A 49 6.26 3.87 1.45
N ALA A 50 5.28 4.11 0.57
CA ALA A 50 4.52 5.36 0.53
C ALA A 50 3.74 5.59 1.84
N SER A 51 3.01 4.58 2.34
CA SER A 51 2.26 4.67 3.59
C SER A 51 3.18 4.89 4.79
N ALA A 52 4.33 4.21 4.85
CA ALA A 52 5.32 4.42 5.89
C ALA A 52 5.91 5.84 5.85
N ALA A 53 6.24 6.34 4.66
CA ALA A 53 6.78 7.69 4.47
C ALA A 53 5.79 8.78 4.92
N ILE A 54 4.49 8.62 4.64
CA ILE A 54 3.45 9.56 5.08
C ILE A 54 3.29 9.58 6.59
N VAL A 55 3.25 8.41 7.25
CA VAL A 55 3.19 8.34 8.72
C VAL A 55 4.42 8.99 9.35
N LEU A 56 5.60 8.71 8.78
CA LEU A 56 6.85 9.30 9.29
C LEU A 56 6.90 10.82 9.05
N ALA A 57 6.39 11.30 7.92
CA ALA A 57 6.29 12.74 7.62
C ALA A 57 5.40 13.46 8.66
N LYS A 58 4.26 12.86 9.01
CA LYS A 58 3.36 13.36 10.07
C LYS A 58 4.07 13.44 11.43
N VAL A 59 4.61 12.31 11.90
CA VAL A 59 5.28 12.22 13.22
C VAL A 59 6.46 13.20 13.32
N THR A 60 7.26 13.31 12.27
CA THR A 60 8.39 14.25 12.26
C THR A 60 7.92 15.70 12.17
N GLY A 61 6.82 16.00 11.47
CA GLY A 61 6.21 17.33 11.43
C GLY A 61 5.68 17.77 12.79
N GLU A 62 4.99 16.89 13.52
CA GLU A 62 4.55 17.14 14.91
C GLU A 62 5.71 17.46 15.84
N SER A 63 6.82 16.74 15.70
CA SER A 63 8.02 16.99 16.53
C SER A 63 8.62 18.39 16.33
N LEU A 64 8.37 19.02 15.17
CA LEU A 64 8.79 20.38 14.86
C LEU A 64 7.82 21.45 15.38
N MET A 65 6.60 21.08 15.77
CA MET A 65 5.63 22.00 16.36
C MET A 65 6.02 22.38 17.79
N ALA A 66 6.55 21.43 18.58
CA ALA A 66 6.88 21.66 19.98
C ALA A 66 7.89 22.81 20.22
N PRO A 67 9.00 22.92 19.47
CA PRO A 67 9.91 24.07 19.56
C PRO A 67 9.27 25.42 19.19
N LEU A 68 8.19 25.41 18.42
CA LEU A 68 7.45 26.60 18.00
C LEU A 68 6.36 27.00 19.02
N GLY A 69 6.23 26.26 20.13
CA GLY A 69 5.15 26.45 21.10
C GLY A 69 3.78 26.02 20.56
N LEU A 70 3.76 25.21 19.50
CA LEU A 70 2.55 24.71 18.86
C LEU A 70 2.31 23.25 19.25
N SER A 71 1.07 22.78 19.16
CA SER A 71 0.69 21.39 19.38
C SER A 71 -0.48 21.00 18.48
N GLU A 72 -0.79 19.70 18.37
CA GLU A 72 -1.99 19.25 17.64
C GLU A 72 -3.28 19.86 18.22
N ALA A 73 -3.34 20.11 19.53
CA ALA A 73 -4.49 20.75 20.18
C ALA A 73 -4.56 22.27 19.92
N GLN A 74 -3.42 22.91 19.65
CA GLN A 74 -3.30 24.34 19.37
C GLN A 74 -2.34 24.56 18.19
N PRO A 75 -2.74 24.19 16.96
CA PRO A 75 -1.83 24.15 15.82
C PRO A 75 -1.57 25.55 15.22
N GLY A 76 -2.38 26.55 15.59
CA GLY A 76 -2.16 27.93 15.17
C GLY A 76 -2.05 28.07 13.64
N PRO A 77 -0.97 28.68 13.11
CA PRO A 77 -0.78 28.89 11.67
C PRO A 77 -0.67 27.63 10.81
N VAL A 78 -0.37 26.45 11.39
CA VAL A 78 -0.16 25.20 10.64
C VAL A 78 -1.36 24.25 10.68
N SER A 79 -2.52 24.70 11.17
CA SER A 79 -3.73 23.89 11.34
C SER A 79 -4.14 23.15 10.06
N THR A 80 -4.22 23.85 8.92
CA THR A 80 -4.57 23.25 7.63
C THR A 80 -3.55 22.19 7.20
N HIS A 81 -2.26 22.39 7.48
CA HIS A 81 -1.23 21.41 7.15
C HIS A 81 -1.37 20.14 7.99
N THR A 82 -1.71 20.26 9.28
CA THR A 82 -1.95 19.12 10.17
C THR A 82 -3.18 18.32 9.72
N GLU A 83 -4.28 18.99 9.41
CA GLU A 83 -5.52 18.33 8.96
C GLU A 83 -5.31 17.58 7.64
N LEU A 84 -4.59 18.17 6.68
CA LEU A 84 -4.25 17.49 5.43
C LEU A 84 -3.31 16.29 5.64
N ALA A 85 -2.40 16.38 6.61
CA ALA A 85 -1.53 15.26 6.98
C ALA A 85 -2.34 14.10 7.57
N ASP A 86 -3.30 14.37 8.45
CA ASP A 86 -4.21 13.38 9.03
C ASP A 86 -5.02 12.67 7.94
N ALA A 87 -5.66 13.45 7.06
CA ALA A 87 -6.43 12.90 5.95
C ALA A 87 -5.55 12.05 5.02
N SER A 88 -4.31 12.47 4.77
CA SER A 88 -3.36 11.74 3.92
C SER A 88 -2.94 10.39 4.53
N VAL A 89 -2.74 10.32 5.85
CA VAL A 89 -2.45 9.06 6.56
C VAL A 89 -3.62 8.09 6.39
N ILE A 90 -4.85 8.55 6.59
CA ILE A 90 -6.05 7.72 6.44
C ILE A 90 -6.18 7.23 4.99
N ALA A 91 -6.05 8.13 4.02
CA ALA A 91 -6.15 7.79 2.59
C ALA A 91 -5.07 6.78 2.17
N CYS A 92 -3.83 6.95 2.61
CA CYS A 92 -2.75 5.98 2.33
C CYS A 92 -2.96 4.65 3.05
N GLY A 93 -3.57 4.65 4.24
CA GLY A 93 -3.99 3.44 4.94
C GLY A 93 -5.03 2.65 4.13
N ILE A 94 -6.05 3.33 3.61
CA ILE A 94 -7.06 2.72 2.74
C ILE A 94 -6.41 2.16 1.46
N LEU A 95 -5.58 2.95 0.78
CA LEU A 95 -4.87 2.52 -0.43
C LEU A 95 -4.03 1.26 -0.18
N PHE A 96 -3.32 1.21 0.96
CA PHE A 96 -2.53 0.06 1.36
C PHE A 96 -3.37 -1.20 1.55
N LEU A 97 -4.47 -1.10 2.31
CA LEU A 97 -5.38 -2.22 2.53
C LEU A 97 -5.99 -2.72 1.22
N THR A 98 -6.40 -1.80 0.34
CA THR A 98 -6.91 -2.15 -0.98
C THR A 98 -5.84 -2.86 -1.82
N ALA A 99 -4.63 -2.31 -1.93
CA ALA A 99 -3.56 -2.90 -2.74
C ALA A 99 -3.18 -4.31 -2.26
N VAL A 100 -3.05 -4.51 -0.95
CA VAL A 100 -2.78 -5.83 -0.35
C VAL A 100 -3.95 -6.78 -0.61
N GLY A 101 -5.19 -6.32 -0.36
CA GLY A 101 -6.40 -7.12 -0.56
C GLY A 101 -6.54 -7.60 -2.00
N SER A 102 -6.36 -6.70 -2.98
CA SER A 102 -6.45 -7.04 -4.40
C SER A 102 -5.37 -8.01 -4.84
N LEU A 103 -4.12 -7.84 -4.38
CA LEU A 103 -3.04 -8.79 -4.69
C LEU A 103 -3.33 -10.19 -4.10
N ARG A 104 -3.80 -10.24 -2.85
CA ARG A 104 -4.14 -11.51 -2.18
C ARG A 104 -5.32 -12.20 -2.88
N PHE A 105 -6.31 -11.43 -3.32
CA PHE A 105 -7.44 -11.93 -4.08
C PHE A 105 -7.00 -12.54 -5.43
N ALA A 106 -6.20 -11.79 -6.20
CA ALA A 106 -5.68 -12.25 -7.50
C ALA A 106 -4.88 -13.56 -7.39
N ASN A 107 -4.01 -13.67 -6.38
CA ASN A 107 -3.23 -14.88 -6.13
C ASN A 107 -4.11 -16.06 -5.72
N THR A 108 -5.10 -15.84 -4.85
CA THR A 108 -6.01 -16.90 -4.38
C THR A 108 -6.87 -17.43 -5.52
N LEU A 109 -7.38 -16.56 -6.39
CA LEU A 109 -8.16 -16.95 -7.56
C LEU A 109 -7.34 -17.83 -8.52
N THR A 110 -6.11 -17.40 -8.82
CA THR A 110 -5.19 -18.13 -9.70
C THR A 110 -4.90 -19.54 -9.16
N LEU A 111 -4.57 -19.65 -7.88
CA LEU A 111 -4.30 -20.94 -7.24
C LEU A 111 -5.53 -21.86 -7.28
N ARG A 112 -6.73 -21.34 -7.00
CA ARG A 112 -7.97 -22.14 -7.04
C ARG A 112 -8.29 -22.65 -8.44
N ILE A 113 -8.07 -21.86 -9.48
CA ILE A 113 -8.26 -22.29 -10.88
C ILE A 113 -7.30 -23.43 -11.22
N ILE A 114 -6.02 -23.32 -10.83
CA ILE A 114 -5.02 -24.37 -11.06
C ILE A 114 -5.39 -25.66 -10.33
N MET A 115 -5.78 -25.57 -9.05
CA MET A 115 -6.16 -26.73 -8.25
C MET A 115 -7.41 -27.42 -8.81
N ALA A 116 -8.44 -26.65 -9.20
CA ALA A 116 -9.65 -27.22 -9.82
C ALA A 116 -9.31 -27.99 -11.11
N GLY A 117 -8.39 -27.47 -11.93
CA GLY A 117 -7.91 -28.18 -13.12
C GLY A 117 -7.12 -29.45 -12.78
N HIS A 118 -6.24 -29.39 -11.79
CA HIS A 118 -5.45 -30.54 -11.33
C HIS A 118 -6.35 -31.67 -10.79
N GLU A 119 -7.32 -31.34 -9.95
CA GLU A 119 -8.30 -32.29 -9.38
C GLU A 119 -9.14 -32.94 -10.48
N GLY A 120 -9.63 -32.15 -11.44
CA GLY A 120 -10.38 -32.67 -12.60
C GLY A 120 -9.57 -33.65 -13.45
N ALA A 121 -8.28 -33.35 -13.69
CA ALA A 121 -7.39 -34.24 -14.43
C ALA A 121 -7.12 -35.56 -13.69
N ALA A 122 -6.98 -35.52 -12.36
CA ALA A 122 -6.78 -36.72 -11.54
C ALA A 122 -7.97 -37.69 -11.65
N LEU A 123 -9.20 -37.18 -11.69
CA LEU A 123 -10.42 -37.99 -11.83
C LEU A 123 -10.50 -38.74 -13.16
N VAL A 124 -9.99 -38.16 -14.25
CA VAL A 124 -9.96 -38.83 -15.57
C VAL A 124 -9.07 -40.07 -15.54
N TRP A 125 -7.96 -40.01 -14.82
CA TRP A 125 -7.00 -41.11 -14.71
C TRP A 125 -7.37 -42.16 -13.66
N GLN A 126 -8.32 -41.86 -12.77
CA GLN A 126 -8.85 -42.79 -11.76
C GLN A 126 -10.06 -43.61 -12.23
N ARG A 127 -10.40 -43.60 -13.53
CA ARG A 127 -11.52 -44.43 -14.05
C ARG A 127 -11.34 -45.89 -13.60
N PRO A 128 -12.38 -46.52 -13.02
CA PRO A 128 -12.33 -47.92 -12.65
C PRO A 128 -12.03 -48.76 -13.89
N THR A 129 -11.01 -49.63 -13.84
CA THR A 129 -10.89 -50.73 -14.78
C THR A 129 -12.19 -51.54 -14.73
N PRO A 130 -12.84 -51.85 -15.87
CA PRO A 130 -14.08 -52.62 -15.86
C PRO A 130 -13.81 -53.94 -15.13
N LEU A 131 -14.57 -54.17 -14.06
CA LEU A 131 -14.59 -55.46 -13.36
C LEU A 131 -15.12 -56.48 -14.38
N GLY A 132 -14.22 -57.36 -14.81
CA GLY A 132 -14.55 -58.54 -15.62
C GLY A 132 -15.29 -59.58 -14.80
#